data_AF-A0A4T0BYG8-F1
#
_entry.id   AF-A0A4T0BYG8-F1
#
_cell.length_a   1.000
_cell.length_b   1.000
_cell.length_c   1.000
_cell.angle_alpha   90.00
_cell.angle_beta   90.00
_cell.angle_gamma   90.00
#
_symmetry.space_group_name_H-M   'P 1'
#
loop_
_entity.id
_entity.type
_entity.pdbx_description
1 polymer ?
#
loop_
_entity_poly.entity_id
_entity_poly.type
_entity_poly.pdbx_seq_one_letter_code
_entity_poly.pdbx_strand_id
1 'polypeptide(L)'
;MSTEITAPVHAPPGMPATTSLPDVSPQTKSRKLPPHRKYAKKFLTLPNEILLTISDAVDPEDLPNFRLTCKTLNDVSAKTFGEKRLAHRRFIFTEFSMQGLVDLTAHPVFGPCVKEIMFGTHRVTNNLRTLLNHIEMLGITDNDRAIEVLRLFDEKWTRRSDFETRLLELMLGEALCNLQMWGSGVILGVFDDIQLDPQRKAAHLLGAYGSALEYASLPFRSMVVSENTALQVIRNVCRNVNFQPKSVGLYLHGEEIDQENEEALSSFILDDGQLRPEIDACLEDTFTHIGIVSSQRRLDSKQRTRFGESTDRVEYCNVSLDSFSRPMRGAILSAPYRHLRIESCAVKINELIHILQAYAGTLRVVELIGVYLWVVDKYDAGRCINRVLQCLKDDVQLERLVLDDVKAMHIDYSDGILVAKGRSWHGQQRIQRTLAVLIGYDMYGWDRSYGDEGHDGEVWNWSDEDGDYSKDENVPWDEIENGDWDEVRGENEFEIDGWYNQRLAEEVMNRRARIAIARAEA
;
A
#
# COMPACT_ATOMS: atom_id res chain seq x y z
N MET A 1 -19.19 -3.85 62.46
CA MET A 1 -18.84 -5.04 63.26
C MET A 1 -18.33 -6.08 62.29
N SER A 2 -17.01 -6.20 62.19
CA SER A 2 -16.34 -7.20 61.37
C SER A 2 -15.17 -7.70 62.19
N THR A 3 -15.28 -8.94 62.63
CA THR A 3 -14.31 -9.66 63.47
C THR A 3 -13.22 -10.25 62.59
N GLU A 4 -11.98 -9.86 62.87
CA GLU A 4 -10.76 -10.46 62.35
C GLU A 4 -10.59 -11.89 62.89
N ILE A 5 -10.24 -12.84 62.02
CA ILE A 5 -9.74 -14.16 62.39
C ILE A 5 -8.33 -14.27 61.80
N THR A 6 -7.35 -14.36 62.69
CA THR A 6 -5.93 -14.51 62.42
C THR A 6 -5.59 -15.98 62.16
N ALA A 7 -4.77 -16.26 61.14
CA ALA A 7 -4.03 -17.51 61.01
C ALA A 7 -2.59 -17.21 60.52
N PRO A 8 -1.59 -18.02 60.91
CA PRO A 8 -0.20 -17.59 60.96
C PRO A 8 0.60 -17.89 59.68
N VAL A 9 1.56 -17.01 59.41
CA VAL A 9 2.52 -17.10 58.30
C VAL A 9 3.67 -18.03 58.69
N HIS A 10 3.84 -19.14 57.96
CA HIS A 10 5.07 -19.93 57.97
C HIS A 10 5.94 -19.54 56.77
N ALA A 11 7.13 -19.01 57.05
CA ALA A 11 8.20 -18.82 56.05
C ALA A 11 9.30 -19.89 56.25
N PRO A 12 10.03 -20.32 55.19
CA PRO A 12 11.01 -21.39 55.26
C PRO A 12 12.37 -20.95 55.85
N PRO A 13 13.20 -21.91 56.33
CA PRO A 13 14.40 -21.62 57.11
C PRO A 13 15.65 -21.44 56.24
N GLY A 14 16.47 -20.45 56.59
CA GLY A 14 17.85 -20.35 56.13
C GLY A 14 18.31 -18.94 55.84
N MET A 15 18.73 -18.20 56.88
CA MET A 15 19.80 -17.18 56.85
C MET A 15 20.07 -16.66 58.29
N PRO A 16 21.29 -16.21 58.59
CA PRO A 16 21.89 -16.25 59.94
C PRO A 16 21.37 -15.19 60.92
N ALA A 17 21.49 -15.53 62.21
CA ALA A 17 21.09 -14.73 63.35
C ALA A 17 21.83 -13.38 63.44
N THR A 18 21.05 -12.37 63.80
CA THR A 18 21.41 -10.99 64.12
C THR A 18 22.49 -10.89 65.19
N THR A 19 23.62 -10.25 64.86
CA THR A 19 24.48 -9.62 65.85
C THR A 19 23.84 -8.29 66.26
N SER A 20 23.66 -8.10 67.55
CA SER A 20 23.10 -6.91 68.19
C SER A 20 23.85 -5.63 67.82
N LEU A 21 23.11 -4.59 67.45
CA LEU A 21 23.61 -3.21 67.38
C LEU A 21 23.58 -2.60 68.79
N PRO A 22 24.63 -1.85 69.22
CA PRO A 22 24.55 -1.04 70.41
C PRO A 22 23.74 0.23 70.16
N ASP A 23 23.03 0.61 71.20
CA ASP A 23 22.23 1.80 71.40
C ASP A 23 23.03 3.08 71.14
N VAL A 24 22.87 3.67 69.95
CA VAL A 24 23.26 5.05 69.66
C VAL A 24 22.21 5.64 68.74
N SER A 25 21.38 6.54 69.27
CA SER A 25 20.53 7.42 68.48
C SER A 25 21.32 8.16 67.39
N PRO A 26 20.98 8.03 66.09
CA PRO A 26 21.45 8.95 65.08
C PRO A 26 20.31 9.92 64.74
N GLN A 27 20.57 11.18 65.04
CA GLN A 27 19.90 12.35 64.48
C GLN A 27 19.41 12.11 63.05
N THR A 28 18.17 12.50 62.79
CA THR A 28 17.50 12.52 61.47
C THR A 28 18.29 13.36 60.47
N LYS A 29 19.33 12.78 59.87
CA LYS A 29 19.96 13.31 58.66
C LYS A 29 19.01 13.05 57.50
N SER A 30 18.36 14.11 57.04
CA SER A 30 17.61 14.15 55.78
C SER A 30 18.41 13.40 54.70
N ARG A 31 17.94 12.21 54.32
CA ARG A 31 18.58 11.36 53.31
C ARG A 31 18.46 12.12 51.99
N LYS A 32 19.51 12.81 51.57
CA LYS A 32 19.54 13.55 50.30
C LYS A 32 19.17 12.58 49.18
N LEU A 33 18.06 12.86 48.49
CA LEU A 33 17.62 12.06 47.36
C LEU A 33 18.74 12.01 46.31
N PRO A 34 19.01 10.83 45.71
CA PRO A 34 19.95 10.71 44.60
C PRO A 34 19.67 11.78 43.52
N PRO A 35 20.71 12.33 42.86
CA PRO A 35 20.55 13.46 41.93
C PRO A 35 19.49 13.22 40.86
N HIS A 36 19.45 12.02 40.28
CA HIS A 36 18.47 11.64 39.25
C HIS A 36 17.02 11.70 39.75
N ARG A 37 16.74 11.35 41.02
CA ARG A 37 15.39 11.47 41.61
C ARG A 37 14.97 12.93 41.79
N LYS A 38 15.93 13.83 42.04
CA LYS A 38 15.66 15.28 42.16
C LYS A 38 15.28 15.88 40.80
N TYR A 39 15.97 15.48 39.73
CA TYR A 39 15.65 15.93 38.37
C TYR A 39 14.36 15.32 37.84
N ALA A 40 14.12 14.02 38.08
CA ALA A 40 12.84 13.38 37.73
C ALA A 40 11.65 14.08 38.42
N LYS A 41 11.79 14.45 39.70
CA LYS A 41 10.74 15.19 40.41
C LYS A 41 10.49 16.57 39.80
N LYS A 42 11.55 17.29 39.38
CA LYS A 42 11.40 18.60 38.70
C LYS A 42 10.74 18.46 37.33
N PHE A 43 11.09 17.41 36.59
CA PHE A 43 10.49 17.12 35.29
C PHE A 43 8.98 16.86 35.42
N LEU A 44 8.56 16.03 36.36
CA LEU A 44 7.14 15.72 36.57
C LEU A 44 6.33 16.89 37.19
N THR A 45 6.99 17.95 37.65
CA THR A 45 6.33 19.18 38.10
C THR A 45 6.17 20.23 36.99
N LEU A 46 6.62 19.93 35.77
CA LEU A 46 6.34 20.79 34.62
C LEU A 46 4.83 20.86 34.36
N PRO A 47 4.32 21.99 33.85
CA PRO A 47 2.92 22.09 33.41
C PRO A 47 2.57 21.01 32.37
N ASN A 48 1.31 20.59 32.35
CA ASN A 48 0.86 19.53 31.44
C ASN A 48 1.08 19.91 29.98
N GLU A 49 0.96 21.19 29.61
CA GLU A 49 1.19 21.68 28.25
C GLU A 49 2.63 21.40 27.79
N ILE A 50 3.59 21.54 28.70
CA ILE A 50 5.00 21.26 28.42
C ILE A 50 5.24 19.76 28.33
N LEU A 51 4.64 18.96 29.23
CA LEU A 51 4.75 17.51 29.18
C LEU A 51 4.10 16.91 27.92
N LEU A 52 2.99 17.50 27.45
CA LEU A 52 2.34 17.15 26.19
C LEU A 52 3.27 17.47 25.00
N THR A 53 3.84 18.68 24.97
CA THR A 53 4.79 19.08 23.92
C THR A 53 6.00 18.13 23.86
N ILE A 54 6.50 17.71 25.02
CA ILE A 54 7.58 16.73 25.11
C ILE A 54 7.11 15.38 24.56
N SER A 55 5.95 14.88 24.99
CA SER A 55 5.35 13.64 24.47
C SER A 55 5.20 13.67 22.94
N ASP A 56 4.74 14.78 22.38
CA ASP A 56 4.59 14.96 20.94
C ASP A 56 5.93 15.00 20.20
N ALA A 57 7.02 15.34 20.87
CA ALA A 57 8.37 15.28 20.33
C ALA A 57 9.07 13.92 20.52
N VAL A 58 8.54 13.01 21.36
CA VAL A 58 9.12 11.67 21.54
C VAL A 58 8.89 10.83 20.28
N ASP A 59 9.93 10.08 19.91
CA ASP A 59 9.88 9.12 18.81
C ASP A 59 8.82 8.04 19.08
N PRO A 60 8.03 7.63 18.08
CA PRO A 60 6.97 6.65 18.28
C PRO A 60 7.41 5.34 18.95
N GLU A 61 8.64 4.89 18.68
CA GLU A 61 9.20 3.66 19.26
C GLU A 61 9.53 3.77 20.75
N ASP A 62 9.80 4.98 21.24
CA ASP A 62 10.13 5.24 22.65
C ASP A 62 8.90 5.59 23.50
N LEU A 63 7.79 5.96 22.86
CA LEU A 63 6.54 6.27 23.54
C LEU A 63 6.03 5.16 24.49
N PRO A 64 6.10 3.85 24.19
CA PRO A 64 5.75 2.81 25.15
C PRO A 64 6.55 2.94 26.45
N ASN A 65 7.88 3.10 26.37
CA ASN A 65 8.76 3.20 27.53
C ASN A 65 8.54 4.52 28.28
N PHE A 66 8.36 5.62 27.54
CA PHE A 66 8.02 6.92 28.11
C PHE A 66 6.73 6.85 28.94
N ARG A 67 5.69 6.23 28.36
CA ARG A 67 4.38 6.04 28.99
C ARG A 67 4.44 5.12 30.22
N LEU A 68 5.29 4.09 30.20
CA LEU A 68 5.44 3.12 31.29
C LEU A 68 6.31 3.65 32.45
N THR A 69 6.94 4.81 32.31
CA THR A 69 7.84 5.36 33.33
C THR A 69 7.11 5.72 34.63
N CYS A 70 5.97 6.40 34.55
CA CYS A 70 5.12 6.70 35.70
C CYS A 70 3.69 7.08 35.29
N LYS A 71 2.76 7.14 36.26
CA LYS A 71 1.35 7.47 36.00
C LYS A 71 1.16 8.84 35.31
N THR A 72 1.87 9.87 35.73
CA THR A 72 1.74 11.21 35.11
C THR A 72 2.10 11.19 33.63
N LEU A 73 3.19 10.53 33.26
CA LEU A 73 3.58 10.41 31.85
C LEU A 73 2.65 9.48 31.10
N ASN A 74 2.10 8.45 31.77
CA ASN A 74 1.07 7.60 31.19
C ASN A 74 -0.14 8.42 30.75
N ASP A 75 -0.68 9.24 31.66
CA ASP A 75 -1.88 10.03 31.45
C ASP A 75 -1.65 11.10 30.38
N VAL A 76 -0.51 11.80 30.42
CA VAL A 76 -0.16 12.85 29.46
C VAL A 76 0.09 12.30 28.06
N SER A 77 0.82 11.19 27.94
CA SER A 77 1.24 10.67 26.64
C SER A 77 0.23 9.70 26.02
N ALA A 78 -0.86 9.35 26.71
CA ALA A 78 -1.81 8.35 26.24
C ALA A 78 -2.38 8.71 24.86
N LYS A 79 -2.83 9.95 24.68
CA LYS A 79 -3.40 10.40 23.40
C LYS A 79 -2.35 10.37 22.28
N THR A 80 -1.18 10.98 22.49
CA THR A 80 -0.07 10.97 21.52
C THR A 80 0.36 9.54 21.17
N PHE A 81 0.41 8.64 22.15
CA PHE A 81 0.69 7.23 21.94
C PHE A 81 -0.38 6.57 21.05
N GLY A 82 -1.67 6.84 21.34
CA GLY A 82 -2.77 6.37 20.52
C GLY A 82 -2.66 6.83 19.07
N GLU A 83 -2.46 8.13 18.85
CA GLU A 83 -2.39 8.73 17.52
C GLU A 83 -1.17 8.29 16.71
N LYS A 84 -0.02 8.08 17.35
CA LYS A 84 1.23 7.70 16.66
C LYS A 84 1.43 6.19 16.52
N ARG A 85 0.87 5.39 17.42
CA ARG A 85 1.10 3.94 17.46
C ARG A 85 -0.15 3.14 17.14
N LEU A 86 -1.31 3.56 17.62
CA LEU A 86 -2.56 2.78 17.50
C LEU A 86 -3.46 3.22 16.34
N ALA A 87 -3.12 4.30 15.63
CA ALA A 87 -3.92 4.81 14.51
C ALA A 87 -4.03 3.83 13.34
N HIS A 88 -2.96 3.09 13.04
CA HIS A 88 -2.89 2.14 11.92
C HIS A 88 -2.55 0.76 12.48
N ARG A 89 -3.49 -0.19 12.43
CA ARG A 89 -3.29 -1.51 13.03
C ARG A 89 -3.68 -2.65 12.08
N ARG A 90 -2.91 -3.73 12.20
CA ARG A 90 -3.06 -4.97 11.43
C ARG A 90 -3.42 -6.10 12.38
N PHE A 91 -4.42 -6.88 12.03
CA PHE A 91 -4.92 -8.01 12.80
C PHE A 91 -5.00 -9.26 11.91
N ILE A 92 -4.89 -10.44 12.51
CA ILE A 92 -5.28 -11.70 11.86
C ILE A 92 -6.58 -12.21 12.50
N PHE A 93 -7.32 -13.07 11.81
CA PHE A 93 -8.54 -13.67 12.34
C PHE A 93 -8.25 -14.83 13.29
N THR A 94 -7.82 -14.48 14.50
CA THR A 94 -7.71 -15.38 15.64
C THR A 94 -8.39 -14.76 16.84
N GLU A 95 -8.86 -15.60 17.77
CA GLU A 95 -9.53 -15.14 18.99
C GLU A 95 -8.68 -14.12 19.77
N PHE A 96 -7.39 -14.43 19.97
CA PHE A 96 -6.46 -13.52 20.64
C PHE A 96 -6.34 -12.16 19.94
N SER A 97 -6.23 -12.18 18.60
CA SER A 97 -6.06 -10.98 17.81
C SER A 97 -7.32 -10.11 17.84
N MET A 98 -8.49 -10.74 17.66
CA MET A 98 -9.78 -10.07 17.66
C MET A 98 -10.18 -9.54 19.03
N GLN A 99 -9.80 -10.22 20.12
CA GLN A 99 -9.99 -9.68 21.47
C GLN A 99 -9.20 -8.38 21.65
N GLY A 100 -7.95 -8.34 21.17
CA GLY A 100 -7.15 -7.12 21.18
C GLY A 100 -7.79 -5.98 20.37
N LEU A 101 -8.48 -6.28 19.28
CA LEU A 101 -9.24 -5.29 18.52
C LEU A 101 -10.45 -4.77 19.30
N VAL A 102 -11.25 -5.66 19.91
CA VAL A 102 -12.39 -5.28 20.76
C VAL A 102 -11.92 -4.38 21.92
N ASP A 103 -10.88 -4.80 22.63
CA ASP A 103 -10.32 -4.04 23.75
C ASP A 103 -9.79 -2.66 23.31
N LEU A 104 -9.11 -2.61 22.16
CA LEU A 104 -8.60 -1.36 21.59
C LEU A 104 -9.73 -0.40 21.25
N THR A 105 -10.75 -0.89 20.56
CA THR A 105 -11.88 -0.06 20.08
C THR A 105 -12.80 0.37 21.21
N ALA A 106 -12.96 -0.44 22.27
CA ALA A 106 -13.72 -0.08 23.47
C ALA A 106 -13.01 0.98 24.34
N HIS A 107 -11.69 1.14 24.19
CA HIS A 107 -10.91 2.00 25.09
C HIS A 107 -11.19 3.49 24.84
N PRO A 108 -11.59 4.29 25.87
CA PRO A 108 -12.07 5.67 25.68
C PRO A 108 -11.01 6.65 25.18
N VAL A 109 -9.73 6.36 25.37
CA VAL A 109 -8.62 7.20 24.86
C VAL A 109 -8.09 6.68 23.52
N PHE A 110 -8.15 5.37 23.26
CA PHE A 110 -7.47 4.78 22.11
C PHE A 110 -8.39 4.46 20.96
N GLY A 111 -9.64 4.06 21.24
CA GLY A 111 -10.68 3.88 20.23
C GLY A 111 -10.82 5.09 19.31
N PRO A 112 -10.93 6.33 19.84
CA PRO A 112 -10.98 7.54 19.01
C PRO A 112 -9.72 7.83 18.19
N CYS A 113 -8.58 7.21 18.52
CA CYS A 113 -7.32 7.41 17.79
C CYS A 113 -7.20 6.49 16.57
N VAL A 114 -8.04 5.45 16.46
CA VAL A 114 -7.99 4.48 15.36
C VAL A 114 -8.42 5.14 14.05
N LYS A 115 -7.59 5.02 13.02
CA LYS A 115 -7.83 5.58 11.68
C LYS A 115 -7.93 4.49 10.62
N GLU A 116 -7.23 3.37 10.82
CA GLU A 116 -7.16 2.26 9.87
C GLU A 116 -7.00 0.93 10.57
N ILE A 117 -7.80 -0.04 10.14
CA ILE A 117 -7.72 -1.45 10.56
C ILE A 117 -7.64 -2.33 9.32
N MET A 118 -6.58 -3.12 9.23
CA MET A 118 -6.36 -4.07 8.13
C MET A 118 -6.33 -5.50 8.66
N PHE A 119 -6.89 -6.44 7.90
CA PHE A 119 -6.96 -7.85 8.27
C PHE A 119 -6.11 -8.73 7.33
N GLY A 120 -5.38 -9.68 7.90
CA GLY A 120 -4.56 -10.62 7.11
C GLY A 120 -5.42 -11.53 6.24
N THR A 121 -5.01 -11.72 4.99
CA THR A 121 -5.70 -12.57 3.99
C THR A 121 -5.41 -14.07 4.16
N HIS A 122 -4.30 -14.43 4.79
CA HIS A 122 -3.84 -15.82 4.85
C HIS A 122 -4.31 -16.56 6.10
N ARG A 123 -4.47 -17.86 5.94
CA ARG A 123 -4.64 -18.82 7.05
C ARG A 123 -3.78 -20.05 6.87
N VAL A 124 -3.43 -20.70 7.98
CA VAL A 124 -2.77 -22.02 8.00
C VAL A 124 -3.55 -22.97 7.09
N THR A 125 -2.92 -23.94 6.43
CA THR A 125 -3.64 -24.96 5.65
C THR A 125 -3.66 -26.30 6.38
N ASN A 126 -4.77 -27.05 6.27
CA ASN A 126 -4.83 -28.47 6.65
C ASN A 126 -4.81 -29.41 5.43
N ASN A 127 -4.52 -28.89 4.23
CA ASN A 127 -4.49 -29.72 3.02
C ASN A 127 -3.35 -30.74 3.10
N LEU A 128 -3.72 -32.02 3.29
CA LEU A 128 -2.77 -33.09 3.53
C LEU A 128 -1.70 -33.20 2.44
N ARG A 129 -2.07 -33.11 1.17
CA ARG A 129 -1.12 -33.18 0.04
C ARG A 129 -0.11 -32.03 0.11
N THR A 130 -0.57 -30.82 0.37
CA THR A 130 0.30 -29.64 0.49
C THR A 130 1.26 -29.78 1.65
N LEU A 131 0.79 -30.26 2.80
CA LEU A 131 1.62 -30.46 3.99
C LEU A 131 2.63 -31.59 3.80
N LEU A 132 2.23 -32.72 3.21
CA LEU A 132 3.14 -33.83 2.90
C LEU A 132 4.26 -33.39 1.95
N ASN A 133 3.94 -32.62 0.91
CA ASN A 133 4.95 -32.07 0.01
C ASN A 133 5.97 -31.19 0.76
N HIS A 134 5.53 -30.35 1.71
CA HIS A 134 6.44 -29.52 2.50
C HIS A 134 7.31 -30.34 3.46
N ILE A 135 6.74 -31.38 4.09
CA ILE A 135 7.47 -32.31 4.96
C ILE A 135 8.57 -33.01 4.16
N GLU A 136 8.27 -33.47 2.94
CA GLU A 136 9.23 -34.08 2.02
C GLU A 136 10.32 -33.08 1.60
N MET A 137 9.94 -31.85 1.22
CA MET A 137 10.89 -30.80 0.83
C MET A 137 11.87 -30.44 1.96
N LEU A 138 11.46 -30.52 3.22
CA LEU A 138 12.31 -30.26 4.38
C LEU A 138 13.14 -31.47 4.79
N GLY A 139 13.03 -32.59 4.08
CA GLY A 139 13.77 -33.82 4.38
C GLY A 139 13.38 -34.44 5.72
N ILE A 140 12.14 -34.23 6.18
CA ILE A 140 11.63 -34.86 7.41
C ILE A 140 11.32 -36.33 7.06
N THR A 141 12.26 -37.22 7.37
CA THR A 141 12.15 -38.66 7.09
C THR A 141 11.61 -39.48 8.27
N ASP A 142 11.55 -38.88 9.46
CA ASP A 142 11.03 -39.49 10.66
C ASP A 142 9.49 -39.41 10.70
N ASN A 143 8.84 -40.57 10.71
CA ASN A 143 7.38 -40.67 10.65
C ASN A 143 6.71 -40.03 11.88
N ASP A 144 7.30 -40.19 13.07
CA ASP A 144 6.71 -39.64 14.31
C ASP A 144 6.72 -38.12 14.27
N ARG A 145 7.83 -37.52 13.85
CA ARG A 145 7.96 -36.08 13.63
C ARG A 145 7.04 -35.57 12.52
N ALA A 146 6.91 -36.30 11.42
CA ALA A 146 5.97 -35.93 10.35
C ALA A 146 4.52 -35.91 10.87
N ILE A 147 4.12 -36.91 11.66
CA ILE A 147 2.79 -36.97 12.29
C ILE A 147 2.59 -35.82 13.29
N GLU A 148 3.60 -35.47 14.08
CA GLU A 148 3.54 -34.34 15.02
C GLU A 148 3.28 -33.01 14.27
N VAL A 149 4.01 -32.78 13.17
CA VAL A 149 3.80 -31.60 12.33
C VAL A 149 2.39 -31.57 11.76
N LEU A 150 1.90 -32.66 11.20
CA LEU A 150 0.54 -32.72 10.64
C LEU A 150 -0.52 -32.44 11.71
N ARG A 151 -0.38 -32.98 12.92
CA ARG A 151 -1.28 -32.71 14.05
C ARG A 151 -1.27 -31.24 14.46
N LEU A 152 -0.10 -30.60 14.47
CA LEU A 152 0.01 -29.18 14.81
C LEU A 152 -0.75 -28.29 13.81
N PHE A 153 -0.64 -28.58 12.51
CA PHE A 153 -1.36 -27.85 11.47
C PHE A 153 -2.87 -28.10 11.55
N ASP A 154 -3.29 -29.35 11.77
CA ASP A 154 -4.69 -29.72 11.96
C ASP A 154 -5.32 -29.05 13.19
N GLU A 155 -4.61 -29.02 14.31
CA GLU A 155 -5.06 -28.36 15.54
C GLU A 155 -5.26 -26.85 15.33
N LYS A 156 -4.30 -26.18 14.69
CA LYS A 156 -4.40 -24.73 14.42
C LYS A 156 -5.50 -24.41 13.41
N TRP A 157 -5.60 -25.19 12.34
CA TRP A 157 -6.69 -25.06 11.38
C TRP A 157 -8.05 -25.21 12.07
N THR A 158 -8.23 -26.27 12.86
CA THR A 158 -9.50 -26.56 13.55
C THR A 158 -9.86 -25.43 14.51
N ARG A 159 -8.91 -24.99 15.34
CA ARG A 159 -9.13 -23.87 16.27
C ARG A 159 -9.53 -22.59 15.55
N ARG A 160 -8.86 -22.26 14.44
CA ARG A 160 -9.16 -21.07 13.64
C ARG A 160 -10.50 -21.17 12.93
N SER A 161 -10.82 -22.33 12.35
CA SER A 161 -12.11 -22.60 11.70
C SER A 161 -13.28 -22.52 12.68
N ASP A 162 -13.13 -23.10 13.87
CA ASP A 162 -14.13 -23.00 14.95
C ASP A 162 -14.34 -21.53 15.39
N PHE A 163 -13.26 -20.74 15.45
CA PHE A 163 -13.34 -19.32 15.77
C PHE A 163 -14.05 -18.52 14.66
N GLU A 164 -13.63 -18.68 13.41
CA GLU A 164 -14.18 -18.00 12.24
C GLU A 164 -15.69 -18.27 12.10
N THR A 165 -16.12 -19.50 12.38
CA THR A 165 -17.54 -19.89 12.27
C THR A 165 -18.43 -19.44 13.42
N ARG A 166 -17.89 -19.25 14.63
CA ARG A 166 -18.71 -19.02 15.85
C ARG A 166 -18.60 -17.63 16.43
N LEU A 167 -17.41 -17.02 16.37
CA LEU A 167 -17.09 -15.83 17.18
C LEU A 167 -16.59 -14.65 16.35
N LEU A 168 -16.01 -14.88 15.16
CA LEU A 168 -15.41 -13.81 14.36
C LEU A 168 -16.39 -12.68 14.05
N GLU A 169 -17.59 -12.99 13.53
CA GLU A 169 -18.57 -11.96 13.19
C GLU A 169 -19.06 -11.20 14.42
N LEU A 170 -19.21 -11.87 15.57
CA LEU A 170 -19.63 -11.26 16.83
C LEU A 170 -18.58 -10.26 17.33
N MET A 171 -17.31 -10.67 17.38
CA MET A 171 -16.22 -9.81 17.86
C MET A 171 -15.91 -8.66 16.91
N LEU A 172 -15.93 -8.93 15.59
CA LEU A 172 -15.78 -7.87 14.60
C LEU A 172 -16.96 -6.88 14.69
N GLY A 173 -18.19 -7.38 14.84
CA GLY A 173 -19.38 -6.55 15.02
C GLY A 173 -19.29 -5.66 16.26
N GLU A 174 -18.85 -6.21 17.39
CA GLU A 174 -18.61 -5.45 18.62
C GLU A 174 -17.56 -4.35 18.42
N ALA A 175 -16.43 -4.68 17.78
CA ALA A 175 -15.39 -3.69 17.47
C ALA A 175 -15.89 -2.56 16.55
N LEU A 176 -16.70 -2.89 15.54
CA LEU A 176 -17.29 -1.88 14.66
C LEU A 176 -18.32 -0.99 15.37
N CYS A 177 -19.16 -1.57 16.23
CA CYS A 177 -20.08 -0.81 17.09
C CYS A 177 -19.30 0.15 18.00
N ASN A 178 -18.18 -0.30 18.58
CA ASN A 178 -17.31 0.55 19.38
C ASN A 178 -16.76 1.74 18.58
N LEU A 179 -16.28 1.50 17.36
CA LEU A 179 -15.81 2.57 16.47
C LEU A 179 -16.92 3.55 16.09
N GLN A 180 -18.13 3.04 15.85
CA GLN A 180 -19.29 3.88 15.51
C GLN A 180 -19.65 4.84 16.66
N MET A 181 -19.53 4.40 17.92
CA MET A 181 -19.76 5.27 19.09
C MET A 181 -18.81 6.46 19.14
N TRP A 182 -17.58 6.33 18.63
CA TRP A 182 -16.62 7.43 18.59
C TRP A 182 -16.85 8.40 17.42
N GLY A 183 -17.63 8.01 16.41
CA GLY A 183 -17.87 8.82 15.21
C GLY A 183 -16.65 9.01 14.31
N SER A 184 -15.59 8.23 14.53
CA SER A 184 -14.38 8.26 13.69
C SER A 184 -14.64 7.54 12.36
N GLY A 185 -14.41 8.22 11.24
CA GLY A 185 -14.36 7.58 9.93
C GLY A 185 -13.09 6.74 9.81
N VAL A 186 -13.24 5.41 9.84
CA VAL A 186 -12.13 4.44 9.82
C VAL A 186 -11.99 3.79 8.45
N ILE A 187 -10.75 3.58 8.02
CA ILE A 187 -10.40 2.77 6.85
C ILE A 187 -10.43 1.30 7.28
N LEU A 188 -11.18 0.47 6.57
CA LEU A 188 -11.21 -0.99 6.80
C LEU A 188 -10.69 -1.71 5.58
N GLY A 189 -9.89 -2.74 5.76
CA GLY A 189 -9.32 -3.41 4.60
C GLY A 189 -8.66 -4.73 4.90
N VAL A 190 -8.03 -5.27 3.86
CA VAL A 190 -7.21 -6.48 3.95
C VAL A 190 -5.79 -6.23 3.46
N PHE A 191 -4.85 -7.05 3.95
CA PHE A 191 -3.49 -7.03 3.48
C PHE A 191 -2.92 -8.45 3.43
N ASP A 192 -1.96 -8.67 2.52
CA ASP A 192 -1.23 -9.93 2.52
C ASP A 192 -0.27 -9.98 3.70
N ASP A 193 -0.61 -10.77 4.72
CA ASP A 193 0.24 -10.99 5.89
C ASP A 193 1.45 -11.88 5.58
N ILE A 194 1.48 -12.47 4.39
CA ILE A 194 2.64 -13.17 3.84
C ILE A 194 3.03 -12.59 2.49
N GLN A 195 4.30 -12.23 2.38
CA GLN A 195 4.93 -11.85 1.14
C GLN A 195 5.87 -12.97 0.69
N LEU A 196 5.60 -13.54 -0.48
CA LEU A 196 6.52 -14.48 -1.13
C LEU A 196 7.63 -13.66 -1.81
N ASP A 197 8.89 -13.85 -1.42
CA ASP A 197 10.02 -13.27 -2.13
C ASP A 197 10.39 -14.17 -3.32
N PRO A 198 10.17 -13.73 -4.59
CA PRO A 198 10.47 -14.53 -5.76
C PRO A 198 11.97 -14.81 -5.93
N GLN A 199 12.83 -13.94 -5.38
CA GLN A 199 14.29 -14.02 -5.51
C GLN A 199 14.92 -14.83 -4.37
N ARG A 200 14.34 -14.79 -3.16
CA ARG A 200 14.89 -15.48 -1.98
C ARG A 200 14.24 -16.82 -1.66
N LYS A 201 13.17 -17.22 -2.37
CA LYS A 201 12.39 -18.44 -2.10
C LYS A 201 11.90 -18.53 -0.64
N ALA A 202 11.68 -17.38 0.00
CA ALA A 202 11.31 -17.31 1.41
C ALA A 202 10.08 -16.43 1.60
N ALA A 203 9.11 -16.92 2.36
CA ALA A 203 7.93 -16.18 2.76
C ALA A 203 8.28 -15.23 3.92
N HIS A 204 8.16 -13.93 3.73
CA HIS A 204 8.26 -12.92 4.80
C HIS A 204 6.89 -12.68 5.43
N LEU A 205 6.81 -12.74 6.76
CA LEU A 205 5.59 -12.40 7.50
C LEU A 205 5.57 -10.89 7.72
N LEU A 206 4.49 -10.25 7.28
CA LEU A 206 4.19 -8.88 7.68
C LEU A 206 3.55 -8.92 9.06
N GLY A 207 4.13 -8.16 9.99
CA GLY A 207 3.71 -8.14 11.39
C GLY A 207 2.24 -7.73 11.53
N ALA A 208 1.47 -8.55 12.24
CA ALA A 208 0.08 -8.30 12.61
C ALA A 208 -0.09 -8.69 14.08
N TYR A 209 -1.06 -8.09 14.76
CA TYR A 209 -1.34 -8.46 16.13
C TYR A 209 -1.76 -9.95 16.20
N GLY A 210 -1.11 -10.71 17.07
CA GLY A 210 -1.29 -12.17 17.17
C GLY A 210 -0.46 -13.03 16.21
N SER A 211 0.18 -12.47 15.17
CA SER A 211 0.89 -13.30 14.17
C SER A 211 2.09 -14.06 14.75
N ALA A 212 2.82 -13.45 15.69
CA ALA A 212 3.92 -14.12 16.38
C ALA A 212 3.42 -15.33 17.20
N LEU A 213 2.29 -15.20 17.88
CA LEU A 213 1.70 -16.30 18.65
C LEU A 213 1.21 -17.42 17.72
N GLU A 214 0.57 -17.05 16.62
CA GLU A 214 -0.04 -17.99 15.70
C GLU A 214 0.98 -18.75 14.86
N TYR A 215 2.03 -18.06 14.37
CA TYR A 215 2.91 -18.65 13.37
C TYR A 215 4.28 -19.07 13.90
N ALA A 216 4.74 -18.60 15.08
CA ALA A 216 6.11 -18.88 15.53
C ALA A 216 6.42 -20.35 15.81
N SER A 217 5.41 -21.15 16.21
CA SER A 217 5.61 -22.59 16.48
C SER A 217 5.48 -23.47 15.24
N LEU A 218 5.13 -22.92 14.07
CA LEU A 218 5.02 -23.72 12.85
C LEU A 218 6.41 -24.06 12.29
N PRO A 219 6.67 -25.32 11.91
CA PRO A 219 7.96 -25.71 11.33
C PRO A 219 8.19 -25.08 9.94
N PHE A 220 7.12 -24.73 9.25
CA PHE A 220 7.12 -24.02 7.98
C PHE A 220 5.82 -23.24 7.79
N ARG A 221 5.82 -22.34 6.80
CA ARG A 221 4.67 -21.49 6.48
C ARG A 221 3.94 -22.07 5.28
N SER A 222 2.97 -22.94 5.56
CA SER A 222 2.04 -23.44 4.54
C SER A 222 0.67 -22.85 4.83
N MET A 223 0.29 -21.89 4.00
CA MET A 223 -0.92 -21.08 4.18
C MET A 223 -1.67 -20.97 2.86
N VAL A 224 -2.97 -20.75 2.98
CA VAL A 224 -3.89 -20.59 1.86
C VAL A 224 -4.70 -19.32 2.06
N VAL A 225 -5.17 -18.75 0.96
CA VAL A 225 -6.23 -17.74 0.98
C VAL A 225 -7.52 -18.43 1.42
N SER A 226 -8.33 -17.71 2.19
CA SER A 226 -9.61 -18.24 2.66
C SER A 226 -10.68 -18.27 1.57
N GLU A 227 -11.43 -19.36 1.46
CA GLU A 227 -12.60 -19.51 0.56
C GLU A 227 -13.62 -18.38 0.75
N ASN A 228 -13.81 -17.94 2.00
CA ASN A 228 -14.47 -16.67 2.30
C ASN A 228 -13.38 -15.64 2.47
N THR A 229 -13.20 -14.74 1.50
CA THR A 229 -12.13 -13.74 1.61
C THR A 229 -12.34 -12.88 2.85
N ALA A 230 -11.25 -12.44 3.46
CA ALA A 230 -11.34 -11.60 4.65
C ALA A 230 -12.18 -10.34 4.40
N LEU A 231 -12.14 -9.84 3.17
CA LEU A 231 -12.93 -8.70 2.73
C LEU A 231 -14.44 -9.00 2.72
N GLN A 232 -14.87 -10.18 2.25
CA GLN A 232 -16.28 -10.58 2.32
C GLN A 232 -16.79 -10.63 3.77
N VAL A 233 -16.01 -11.18 4.70
CA VAL A 233 -16.37 -11.22 6.12
C VAL A 233 -16.56 -9.80 6.66
N ILE A 234 -15.60 -8.90 6.40
CA ILE A 234 -15.69 -7.50 6.82
C ILE A 234 -16.97 -6.86 6.26
N ARG A 235 -17.30 -7.12 4.98
CA ARG A 235 -18.50 -6.58 4.34
C ARG A 235 -19.78 -7.02 5.03
N ASN A 236 -19.91 -8.33 5.24
CA ASN A 236 -21.11 -8.91 5.82
C ASN A 236 -21.35 -8.34 7.22
N VAL A 237 -20.30 -8.26 8.04
CA VAL A 237 -20.39 -7.70 9.37
C VAL A 237 -20.71 -6.20 9.34
N CYS A 238 -20.07 -5.42 8.44
CA CYS A 238 -20.40 -3.99 8.26
C CYS A 238 -21.89 -3.79 7.94
N ARG A 239 -22.46 -4.62 7.04
CA ARG A 239 -23.90 -4.56 6.70
C ARG A 239 -24.78 -4.93 7.90
N ASN A 240 -24.40 -5.96 8.65
CA ASN A 240 -25.16 -6.44 9.80
C ASN A 240 -25.26 -5.41 10.93
N VAL A 241 -24.17 -4.67 11.18
CA VAL A 241 -24.14 -3.63 12.24
C VAL A 241 -24.36 -2.22 11.71
N ASN A 242 -24.68 -2.07 10.42
CA ASN A 242 -24.85 -0.78 9.74
C ASN A 242 -23.65 0.17 9.92
N PHE A 243 -22.44 -0.39 9.87
CA PHE A 243 -21.20 0.37 9.87
C PHE A 243 -20.82 0.75 8.44
N GLN A 244 -20.48 2.03 8.24
CA GLN A 244 -19.99 2.53 6.96
C GLN A 244 -18.52 2.94 7.09
N PRO A 245 -17.58 2.18 6.50
CA PRO A 245 -16.18 2.58 6.49
C PRO A 245 -16.02 3.87 5.67
N LYS A 246 -15.06 4.70 6.08
CA LYS A 246 -14.70 5.90 5.31
C LYS A 246 -14.03 5.54 3.99
N SER A 247 -13.22 4.49 4.02
CA SER A 247 -12.52 3.97 2.85
C SER A 247 -12.33 2.47 3.00
N VAL A 248 -12.27 1.76 1.88
CA VAL A 248 -11.87 0.36 1.83
C VAL A 248 -10.42 0.24 1.37
N GLY A 249 -9.59 -0.51 2.10
CA GLY A 249 -8.18 -0.74 1.79
C GLY A 249 -7.90 -2.15 1.27
N LEU A 250 -7.12 -2.28 0.20
CA LEU A 250 -6.68 -3.57 -0.33
C LEU A 250 -5.16 -3.52 -0.54
N TYR A 251 -4.38 -4.09 0.39
CA TYR A 251 -2.91 -4.02 0.35
C TYR A 251 -2.32 -5.40 0.04
N LEU A 252 -2.39 -5.78 -1.23
CA LEU A 252 -1.97 -7.10 -1.70
C LEU A 252 -0.54 -7.04 -2.25
N HIS A 253 0.18 -8.15 -2.13
CA HIS A 253 1.60 -8.27 -2.45
C HIS A 253 1.85 -9.22 -3.65
N GLY A 254 0.85 -9.44 -4.51
CA GLY A 254 0.89 -10.29 -5.71
C GLY A 254 0.88 -9.53 -7.05
N GLU A 255 1.07 -10.27 -8.16
CA GLU A 255 0.69 -9.83 -9.50
C GLU A 255 -0.82 -10.04 -9.68
N GLU A 256 -1.53 -8.95 -9.95
CA GLU A 256 -3.00 -8.85 -10.09
C GLU A 256 -3.83 -9.11 -8.82
N ILE A 257 -4.96 -8.40 -8.73
CA ILE A 257 -5.96 -8.63 -7.67
C ILE A 257 -6.70 -9.91 -8.07
N ASP A 258 -6.68 -10.94 -7.22
CA ASP A 258 -7.43 -12.16 -7.50
C ASP A 258 -8.94 -11.89 -7.61
N GLN A 259 -9.64 -12.74 -8.36
CA GLN A 259 -11.06 -12.57 -8.66
C GLN A 259 -11.92 -12.48 -7.38
N GLU A 260 -11.61 -13.21 -6.32
CA GLU A 260 -12.44 -13.25 -5.11
C GLU A 260 -12.31 -11.95 -4.29
N ASN A 261 -11.10 -11.39 -4.20
CA ASN A 261 -10.84 -10.09 -3.59
C ASN A 261 -11.43 -8.95 -4.44
N GLU A 262 -11.40 -9.08 -5.77
CA GLU A 262 -11.98 -8.13 -6.70
C GLU A 262 -13.52 -8.12 -6.61
N GLU A 263 -14.17 -9.29 -6.58
CA GLU A 263 -15.61 -9.41 -6.37
C GLU A 263 -16.02 -8.83 -5.01
N ALA A 264 -15.25 -9.12 -3.96
CA ALA A 264 -15.48 -8.59 -2.62
C ALA A 264 -15.36 -7.05 -2.60
N LEU A 265 -14.32 -6.50 -3.23
CA LEU A 265 -14.13 -5.05 -3.37
C LEU A 265 -15.26 -4.40 -4.16
N SER A 266 -15.58 -4.92 -5.35
CA SER A 266 -16.72 -4.52 -6.18
C SER A 266 -17.98 -4.40 -5.35
N SER A 267 -18.22 -5.39 -4.50
CA SER A 267 -19.42 -5.45 -3.70
C SER A 267 -19.46 -4.42 -2.55
N PHE A 268 -18.33 -3.83 -2.15
CA PHE A 268 -18.27 -2.71 -1.21
C PHE A 268 -18.54 -1.36 -1.88
N ILE A 269 -17.89 -1.11 -3.01
CA ILE A 269 -17.78 0.22 -3.61
C ILE A 269 -18.71 0.43 -4.80
N LEU A 270 -19.32 -0.62 -5.33
CA LEU A 270 -20.31 -0.53 -6.39
C LEU A 270 -21.74 -0.66 -5.83
N ASP A 271 -22.64 0.13 -6.40
CA ASP A 271 -24.09 0.03 -6.26
C ASP A 271 -24.71 0.07 -7.66
N ASP A 272 -25.42 -0.98 -8.06
CA ASP A 272 -25.94 -1.17 -9.43
C ASP A 272 -24.91 -0.88 -10.55
N GLY A 273 -23.64 -1.26 -10.31
CA GLY A 273 -22.53 -1.07 -11.26
C GLY A 273 -21.95 0.35 -11.33
N GLN A 274 -22.36 1.25 -10.42
CA GLN A 274 -21.83 2.60 -10.28
C GLN A 274 -21.02 2.75 -8.99
N LEU A 275 -19.98 3.60 -9.00
CA LEU A 275 -19.21 3.89 -7.79
C LEU A 275 -20.06 4.62 -6.76
N ARG A 276 -20.03 4.12 -5.52
CA ARG A 276 -20.68 4.75 -4.37
C ARG A 276 -19.94 6.04 -4.00
N PRO A 277 -20.59 7.19 -3.96
CA PRO A 277 -19.92 8.46 -3.68
C PRO A 277 -19.46 8.61 -2.23
N GLU A 278 -19.99 7.80 -1.30
CA GLU A 278 -19.67 7.87 0.13
C GLU A 278 -18.44 7.06 0.54
N ILE A 279 -18.00 6.12 -0.30
CA ILE A 279 -16.93 5.19 0.04
C ILE A 279 -15.75 5.41 -0.90
N ASP A 280 -14.63 5.82 -0.32
CA ASP A 280 -13.35 5.86 -1.04
C ASP A 280 -12.73 4.44 -1.05
N ALA A 281 -11.83 4.17 -1.99
CA ALA A 281 -11.04 2.95 -2.02
C ALA A 281 -9.55 3.26 -2.21
N CYS A 282 -8.72 2.48 -1.54
CA CYS A 282 -7.28 2.53 -1.62
C CYS A 282 -6.76 1.13 -1.95
N LEU A 283 -6.08 1.00 -3.07
CA LEU A 283 -5.58 -0.25 -3.58
C LEU A 283 -4.06 -0.13 -3.67
N GLU A 284 -3.34 -0.97 -2.95
CA GLU A 284 -1.90 -1.11 -3.09
C GLU A 284 -1.62 -2.49 -3.68
N ASP A 285 -1.06 -2.51 -4.88
CA ASP A 285 -0.46 -3.70 -5.46
C ASP A 285 1.06 -3.73 -5.15
N THR A 286 1.79 -4.59 -5.86
CA THR A 286 3.23 -4.76 -5.67
C THR A 286 4.04 -3.46 -5.89
N PHE A 287 3.61 -2.59 -6.80
CA PHE A 287 4.36 -1.41 -7.26
C PHE A 287 3.59 -0.10 -7.18
N THR A 288 2.26 -0.14 -7.35
CA THR A 288 1.38 1.01 -7.52
C THR A 288 0.39 1.11 -6.36
N HIS A 289 0.16 2.33 -5.90
CA HIS A 289 -1.01 2.68 -5.11
C HIS A 289 -2.01 3.39 -6.01
N ILE A 290 -3.22 2.86 -6.10
CA ILE A 290 -4.37 3.45 -6.79
C ILE A 290 -5.38 3.93 -5.75
N GLY A 291 -5.68 5.23 -5.75
CA GLY A 291 -6.67 5.85 -4.88
C GLY A 291 -7.91 6.24 -5.66
N ILE A 292 -9.04 5.59 -5.36
CA ILE A 292 -10.37 5.96 -5.86
C ILE A 292 -11.04 6.80 -4.78
N VAL A 293 -10.96 8.12 -4.91
CA VAL A 293 -11.52 9.06 -3.93
C VAL A 293 -12.84 9.60 -4.46
N SER A 294 -13.85 8.73 -4.44
CA SER A 294 -15.20 9.01 -4.93
C SER A 294 -15.79 10.27 -4.28
N SER A 295 -15.54 10.47 -2.99
CA SER A 295 -16.01 11.64 -2.23
C SER A 295 -15.48 12.98 -2.76
N GLN A 296 -14.32 12.97 -3.41
CA GLN A 296 -13.67 14.16 -3.98
C GLN A 296 -13.68 14.16 -5.51
N ARG A 297 -14.29 13.15 -6.15
CA ARG A 297 -14.21 12.91 -7.58
C ARG A 297 -12.77 12.96 -8.06
N ARG A 298 -11.89 12.25 -7.35
CA ARG A 298 -10.46 12.20 -7.66
C ARG A 298 -9.99 10.75 -7.86
N LEU A 299 -9.19 10.56 -8.91
CA LEU A 299 -8.48 9.32 -9.18
C LEU A 299 -6.98 9.59 -9.04
N ASP A 300 -6.34 8.89 -8.10
CA ASP A 300 -4.92 9.00 -7.81
C ASP A 300 -4.21 7.71 -8.22
N SER A 301 -3.02 7.82 -8.79
CA SER A 301 -2.09 6.71 -8.99
C SER A 301 -0.70 7.17 -8.59
N LYS A 302 -0.04 6.44 -7.68
CA LYS A 302 1.31 6.80 -7.23
C LYS A 302 2.19 5.58 -7.01
N GLN A 303 3.50 5.75 -7.15
CA GLN A 303 4.45 4.71 -6.75
C GLN A 303 4.33 4.40 -5.27
N ARG A 304 4.40 3.11 -4.94
CA ARG A 304 4.51 2.67 -3.57
C ARG A 304 5.92 2.92 -3.06
N THR A 305 6.07 3.77 -2.05
CA THR A 305 7.34 3.91 -1.31
C THR A 305 7.46 2.77 -0.30
N ARG A 306 8.27 1.73 -0.59
CA ARG A 306 8.64 0.73 0.42
C ARG A 306 9.59 1.36 1.44
N PHE A 307 9.35 1.11 2.73
CA PHE A 307 10.28 1.51 3.78
C PHE A 307 11.64 0.79 3.56
N GLY A 308 12.68 1.56 3.23
CA GLY A 308 14.06 1.06 3.14
C GLY A 308 14.52 0.53 1.79
N GLU A 309 13.68 0.54 0.74
CA GLU A 309 14.10 0.22 -0.63
C GLU A 309 14.03 1.45 -1.52
N SER A 310 15.19 1.86 -2.06
CA SER A 310 15.25 2.77 -3.20
C SER A 310 14.78 1.98 -4.42
N THR A 311 13.49 2.01 -4.73
CA THR A 311 13.01 1.48 -6.01
C THR A 311 13.36 2.50 -7.09
N ASP A 312 14.64 2.53 -7.49
CA ASP A 312 15.23 3.44 -8.48
C ASP A 312 14.62 3.36 -9.89
N ARG A 313 13.52 2.65 -10.08
CA ARG A 313 12.96 2.33 -11.41
C ARG A 313 11.44 2.49 -11.41
N VAL A 314 11.00 3.73 -11.64
CA VAL A 314 9.61 4.15 -11.97
C VAL A 314 8.99 3.27 -13.07
N GLU A 315 9.82 2.71 -13.95
CA GLU A 315 9.44 1.81 -15.06
C GLU A 315 8.64 0.57 -14.64
N TYR A 316 8.74 0.12 -13.38
CA TYR A 316 8.00 -1.04 -12.88
C TYR A 316 6.64 -0.69 -12.27
N CYS A 317 6.33 0.60 -12.10
CA CYS A 317 5.09 1.06 -11.49
C CYS A 317 4.04 1.36 -12.57
N ASN A 318 3.54 0.33 -13.26
CA ASN A 318 2.59 0.52 -14.36
C ASN A 318 1.17 0.80 -13.84
N VAL A 319 0.61 1.95 -14.22
CA VAL A 319 -0.83 2.22 -14.08
C VAL A 319 -1.57 1.52 -15.21
N SER A 320 -2.43 0.58 -14.84
CA SER A 320 -3.32 -0.11 -15.75
C SER A 320 -4.66 -0.32 -15.05
N LEU A 321 -5.76 0.01 -15.71
CA LEU A 321 -7.09 -0.37 -15.21
C LEU A 321 -7.52 -1.77 -15.69
N ASP A 322 -6.71 -2.42 -16.54
CA ASP A 322 -7.00 -3.79 -17.02
C ASP A 322 -6.85 -4.86 -15.93
N SER A 323 -6.18 -4.54 -14.82
CA SER A 323 -6.11 -5.43 -13.65
C SER A 323 -7.44 -5.53 -12.89
N PHE A 324 -8.43 -4.69 -13.24
CA PHE A 324 -9.77 -4.75 -12.68
C PHE A 324 -10.71 -5.56 -13.58
N SER A 325 -11.71 -6.20 -12.98
CA SER A 325 -12.77 -6.83 -13.76
C SER A 325 -13.52 -5.80 -14.60
N ARG A 326 -14.22 -6.29 -15.64
CA ARG A 326 -15.02 -5.45 -16.54
C ARG A 326 -16.03 -4.57 -15.77
N PRO A 327 -16.81 -5.07 -14.79
CA PRO A 327 -17.69 -4.23 -13.98
C PRO A 327 -16.98 -3.09 -13.25
N MET A 328 -15.91 -3.39 -12.53
CA MET A 328 -15.15 -2.39 -11.78
C MET A 328 -14.50 -1.36 -12.71
N ARG A 329 -13.85 -1.82 -13.78
CA ARG A 329 -13.24 -0.97 -14.80
C ARG A 329 -14.26 -0.04 -15.42
N GLY A 330 -15.43 -0.56 -15.78
CA GLY A 330 -16.55 0.24 -16.32
C GLY A 330 -17.06 1.28 -15.33
N ALA A 331 -17.18 0.93 -14.05
CA ALA A 331 -17.61 1.85 -13.00
C ALA A 331 -16.59 2.98 -12.76
N ILE A 332 -15.29 2.67 -12.76
CA ILE A 332 -14.21 3.66 -12.65
C ILE A 332 -14.25 4.60 -13.87
N LEU A 333 -14.29 4.06 -15.09
CA LEU A 333 -14.26 4.85 -16.33
C LEU A 333 -15.55 5.68 -16.57
N SER A 334 -16.68 5.26 -16.01
CA SER A 334 -17.94 6.03 -16.08
C SER A 334 -18.08 7.07 -14.97
N ALA A 335 -17.20 7.06 -13.97
CA ALA A 335 -17.29 7.97 -12.85
C ALA A 335 -16.96 9.42 -13.26
N PRO A 336 -17.66 10.42 -12.71
CA PRO A 336 -17.48 11.81 -13.10
C PRO A 336 -16.26 12.46 -12.43
N TYR A 337 -15.07 11.88 -12.61
CA TYR A 337 -13.84 12.39 -12.00
C TYR A 337 -13.53 13.81 -12.49
N ARG A 338 -13.18 14.68 -11.55
CA ARG A 338 -12.75 16.06 -11.78
C ARG A 338 -11.24 16.22 -11.70
N HIS A 339 -10.56 15.34 -10.97
CA HIS A 339 -9.12 15.40 -10.74
C HIS A 339 -8.49 14.04 -11.02
N LEU A 340 -7.51 14.03 -11.93
CA LEU A 340 -6.61 12.90 -12.18
C LEU A 340 -5.19 13.26 -11.74
N ARG A 341 -4.60 12.46 -10.86
CA ARG A 341 -3.21 12.60 -10.44
C ARG A 341 -2.45 11.29 -10.68
N ILE A 342 -1.34 11.38 -11.40
CA ILE A 342 -0.41 10.27 -11.62
C ILE A 342 0.97 10.73 -11.17
N GLU A 343 1.59 10.00 -10.23
CA GLU A 343 2.81 10.42 -9.56
C GLU A 343 3.84 9.30 -9.46
N SER A 344 5.04 9.50 -10.01
CA SER A 344 6.14 8.52 -9.98
C SER A 344 5.78 7.17 -10.61
N CYS A 345 4.85 7.15 -11.57
CA CYS A 345 4.40 5.92 -12.24
C CYS A 345 4.78 5.85 -13.72
N ALA A 346 4.78 4.64 -14.26
CA ALA A 346 4.78 4.36 -15.68
C ALA A 346 3.33 4.17 -16.18
N VAL A 347 3.01 4.64 -17.38
CA VAL A 347 1.69 4.47 -18.00
C VAL A 347 1.84 4.24 -19.49
N LYS A 348 1.10 3.29 -20.06
CA LYS A 348 1.01 3.14 -21.52
C LYS A 348 0.27 4.34 -22.11
N ILE A 349 0.76 4.90 -23.21
CA ILE A 349 0.15 6.09 -23.82
C ILE A 349 -1.33 5.88 -24.18
N ASN A 350 -1.66 4.74 -24.78
CA ASN A 350 -3.06 4.44 -25.16
C ASN A 350 -3.97 4.33 -23.94
N GLU A 351 -3.47 3.79 -22.82
CA GLU A 351 -4.22 3.70 -21.57
C GLU A 351 -4.51 5.10 -21.00
N LEU A 352 -3.50 5.98 -20.98
CA LEU A 352 -3.68 7.36 -20.54
C LEU A 352 -4.69 8.12 -21.43
N ILE A 353 -4.59 7.96 -22.75
CA ILE A 353 -5.54 8.59 -23.69
C ILE A 353 -6.97 8.09 -23.41
N HIS A 354 -7.15 6.78 -23.25
CA HIS A 354 -8.45 6.20 -22.95
C HIS A 354 -9.04 6.75 -21.64
N ILE A 355 -8.22 6.86 -20.58
CA ILE A 355 -8.62 7.47 -19.31
C ILE A 355 -9.01 8.95 -19.50
N LEU A 356 -8.21 9.74 -20.22
CA LEU A 356 -8.48 11.16 -20.47
C LEU A 356 -9.78 11.36 -21.26
N GLN A 357 -10.00 10.52 -22.28
CA GLN A 357 -11.21 10.54 -23.12
C GLN A 357 -12.45 10.15 -22.33
N ALA A 358 -12.37 9.10 -21.50
CA ALA A 358 -13.45 8.69 -20.62
C ALA A 358 -13.93 9.83 -19.71
N TYR A 359 -13.00 10.69 -19.26
CA TYR A 359 -13.30 11.81 -18.37
C TYR A 359 -13.37 13.17 -19.06
N ALA A 360 -13.33 13.25 -20.39
CA ALA A 360 -13.23 14.50 -21.14
C ALA A 360 -14.28 15.55 -20.72
N GLY A 361 -15.51 15.11 -20.46
CA GLY A 361 -16.62 15.97 -20.03
C GLY A 361 -16.49 16.53 -18.60
N THR A 362 -15.84 15.81 -17.68
CA THR A 362 -15.85 16.10 -16.24
C THR A 362 -14.52 16.53 -15.67
N LEU A 363 -13.41 16.13 -16.30
CA LEU A 363 -12.05 16.36 -15.82
C LEU A 363 -11.69 17.84 -15.90
N ARG A 364 -11.14 18.39 -14.82
CA ARG A 364 -10.73 19.81 -14.71
C ARG A 364 -9.29 19.98 -14.24
N VAL A 365 -8.75 19.00 -13.52
CA VAL A 365 -7.39 19.03 -12.99
C VAL A 365 -6.66 17.77 -13.41
N VAL A 366 -5.51 17.94 -14.06
CA VAL A 366 -4.59 16.86 -14.40
C VAL A 366 -3.22 17.17 -13.84
N GLU A 367 -2.68 16.24 -13.05
CA GLU A 367 -1.33 16.33 -12.50
C GLU A 367 -0.54 15.07 -12.88
N LEU A 368 0.46 15.23 -13.76
CA LEU A 368 1.42 14.20 -14.11
C LEU A 368 2.79 14.61 -13.55
N ILE A 369 3.28 13.88 -12.55
CA ILE A 369 4.49 14.22 -11.79
C ILE A 369 5.43 13.02 -11.78
N GLY A 370 6.63 13.10 -12.37
CA GLY A 370 7.56 11.97 -12.47
C GLY A 370 6.99 10.80 -13.27
N VAL A 371 6.27 11.07 -14.37
CA VAL A 371 5.50 10.06 -15.11
C VAL A 371 6.24 9.59 -16.36
N TYR A 372 6.32 8.27 -16.53
CA TYR A 372 6.99 7.62 -17.67
C TYR A 372 5.93 7.09 -18.64
N LEU A 373 5.81 7.74 -19.80
CA LEU A 373 4.83 7.41 -20.81
C LEU A 373 5.42 6.41 -21.81
N TRP A 374 5.01 5.15 -21.72
CA TRP A 374 5.52 4.07 -22.55
C TRP A 374 4.81 3.98 -23.90
N VAL A 375 5.64 3.86 -24.93
CA VAL A 375 5.26 3.64 -26.32
C VAL A 375 5.57 2.18 -26.67
N VAL A 376 4.54 1.42 -27.06
CA VAL A 376 4.67 0.00 -27.44
C VAL A 376 4.81 -0.16 -28.96
N ASP A 377 4.47 0.88 -29.72
CA ASP A 377 4.43 0.84 -31.18
C ASP A 377 5.81 1.12 -31.81
N LYS A 378 6.01 0.71 -33.07
CA LYS A 378 7.27 0.92 -33.82
C LYS A 378 7.53 2.38 -34.22
N TYR A 379 6.63 3.28 -33.87
CA TYR A 379 6.70 4.69 -34.22
C TYR A 379 7.49 5.48 -33.18
N ASP A 380 8.12 6.56 -33.62
CA ASP A 380 8.89 7.46 -32.76
C ASP A 380 8.06 7.93 -31.55
N ALA A 381 8.63 7.80 -30.35
CA ALA A 381 8.00 8.14 -29.07
C ALA A 381 7.38 9.53 -29.06
N GLY A 382 7.98 10.44 -29.81
CA GLY A 382 7.49 11.78 -29.93
C GLY A 382 6.14 11.89 -30.67
N ARG A 383 5.88 11.13 -31.75
CA ARG A 383 4.55 11.15 -32.38
C ARG A 383 3.46 10.67 -31.43
N CYS A 384 3.77 9.63 -30.65
CA CYS A 384 2.83 9.07 -29.69
C CYS A 384 2.54 10.03 -28.54
N ILE A 385 3.53 10.80 -28.07
CA ILE A 385 3.27 11.77 -27.00
C ILE A 385 2.47 12.98 -27.46
N ASN A 386 2.62 13.40 -28.71
CA ASN A 386 1.78 14.44 -29.30
C ASN A 386 0.30 14.11 -29.19
N ARG A 387 -0.08 12.82 -29.26
CA ARG A 387 -1.47 12.39 -29.06
C ARG A 387 -1.98 12.66 -27.65
N VAL A 388 -1.16 12.43 -26.63
CA VAL A 388 -1.50 12.76 -25.22
C VAL A 388 -1.66 14.27 -25.07
N LEU A 389 -0.72 15.05 -25.61
CA LEU A 389 -0.75 16.50 -25.54
C LEU A 389 -1.93 17.10 -26.30
N GLN A 390 -2.28 16.53 -27.45
CA GLN A 390 -3.47 16.89 -28.23
C GLN A 390 -4.74 16.59 -27.44
N CYS A 391 -4.86 15.41 -26.84
CA CYS A 391 -6.01 15.07 -26.01
C CYS A 391 -6.19 16.05 -24.83
N LEU A 392 -5.11 16.38 -24.11
CA LEU A 392 -5.12 17.37 -23.04
C LEU A 392 -5.48 18.80 -23.50
N LYS A 393 -5.18 19.14 -24.76
CA LYS A 393 -5.44 20.45 -25.36
C LYS A 393 -6.86 20.58 -25.88
N ASP A 394 -7.33 19.58 -26.63
CA ASP A 394 -8.50 19.68 -27.48
C ASP A 394 -9.70 18.94 -26.90
N ASP A 395 -9.48 17.79 -26.27
CA ASP A 395 -10.57 16.93 -25.80
C ASP A 395 -11.00 17.27 -24.37
N VAL A 396 -10.07 17.78 -23.54
CA VAL A 396 -10.33 18.03 -22.11
C VAL A 396 -10.40 19.53 -21.78
N GLN A 397 -11.39 19.91 -20.98
CA GLN A 397 -11.57 21.29 -20.49
C GLN A 397 -10.92 21.47 -19.11
N LEU A 398 -9.65 21.88 -19.07
CA LEU A 398 -8.83 21.97 -17.87
C LEU A 398 -8.85 23.37 -17.21
N GLU A 399 -9.00 23.38 -15.89
CA GLU A 399 -8.75 24.52 -15.01
C GLU A 399 -7.28 24.57 -14.59
N ARG A 400 -6.66 23.41 -14.44
CA ARG A 400 -5.26 23.25 -14.03
C ARG A 400 -4.62 22.05 -14.73
N LEU A 401 -3.39 22.25 -15.21
CA LEU A 401 -2.52 21.20 -15.72
C LEU A 401 -1.16 21.31 -15.03
N VAL A 402 -0.66 20.21 -14.49
CA VAL A 402 0.71 20.08 -13.97
C VAL A 402 1.40 18.98 -14.75
N LEU A 403 2.53 19.34 -15.38
CA LEU A 403 3.45 18.38 -16.00
C LEU A 403 4.82 18.63 -15.39
N ASP A 404 5.26 17.70 -14.54
CA ASP A 404 6.56 17.74 -13.89
C ASP A 404 7.27 16.41 -14.11
N ASP A 405 8.54 16.48 -14.51
CA ASP A 405 9.38 15.32 -14.88
C ASP A 405 8.63 14.24 -15.70
N VAL A 406 7.93 14.66 -16.76
CA VAL A 406 7.21 13.74 -17.66
C VAL A 406 8.15 13.31 -18.78
N LYS A 407 8.31 11.99 -18.96
CA LYS A 407 9.22 11.40 -19.96
C LYS A 407 8.49 10.48 -20.92
N ALA A 408 8.83 10.56 -22.20
CA ALA A 408 8.42 9.58 -23.20
C ALA A 408 9.45 8.44 -23.24
N MET A 409 8.99 7.21 -23.03
CA MET A 409 9.83 6.01 -23.06
C MET A 409 9.55 5.20 -24.32
N HIS A 410 10.62 4.69 -24.93
CA HIS A 410 10.57 3.73 -26.04
C HIS A 410 11.63 2.66 -25.78
N ILE A 411 11.42 1.48 -26.34
CA ILE A 411 12.36 0.35 -26.17
C ILE A 411 13.79 0.69 -26.61
N ASP A 412 13.95 1.61 -27.55
CA ASP A 412 15.25 2.03 -28.10
C ASP A 412 15.92 3.19 -27.33
N TYR A 413 15.24 3.85 -26.38
CA TYR A 413 15.79 4.99 -25.64
C TYR A 413 16.16 4.58 -24.21
N SER A 414 17.42 4.78 -23.80
CA SER A 414 17.89 4.40 -22.47
C SER A 414 17.37 5.28 -21.34
N ASP A 415 17.16 6.57 -21.60
CA ASP A 415 16.82 7.57 -20.56
C ASP A 415 15.47 8.26 -20.81
N GLY A 416 14.79 7.88 -21.91
CA GLY A 416 13.58 8.54 -22.40
C GLY A 416 13.80 9.96 -22.89
N ILE A 417 12.75 10.56 -23.45
CA ILE A 417 12.74 11.95 -23.91
C ILE A 417 12.00 12.78 -22.86
N LEU A 418 12.65 13.79 -22.30
CA LEU A 418 12.00 14.73 -21.36
C LEU A 418 11.02 15.64 -22.10
N VAL A 419 9.75 15.60 -21.68
CA VAL A 419 8.65 16.30 -22.36
C VAL A 419 8.33 17.61 -21.65
N ALA A 420 8.29 17.59 -20.32
CA ALA A 420 8.06 18.77 -19.50
C ALA A 420 8.69 18.60 -18.11
N LYS A 421 9.31 19.67 -17.60
CA LYS A 421 9.89 19.72 -16.25
C LYS A 421 9.41 20.92 -15.45
N GLY A 422 8.83 20.67 -14.27
CA GLY A 422 8.45 21.69 -13.30
C GLY A 422 7.39 22.68 -13.78
N ARG A 423 6.43 22.25 -14.61
CA ARG A 423 5.46 23.17 -15.23
C ARG A 423 4.07 23.01 -14.66
N SER A 424 3.44 24.14 -14.35
CA SER A 424 2.05 24.22 -13.95
C SER A 424 1.34 25.37 -14.66
N TRP A 425 0.19 25.09 -15.22
CA TRP A 425 -0.65 26.04 -15.93
C TRP A 425 -2.03 26.12 -15.31
N HIS A 426 -2.61 27.32 -15.35
CA HIS A 426 -3.95 27.60 -14.86
C HIS A 426 -4.75 28.31 -15.95
N GLY A 427 -5.99 27.86 -16.14
CA GLY A 427 -6.95 28.38 -17.11
C GLY A 427 -6.83 27.77 -18.51
N GLN A 428 -7.97 27.34 -19.06
CA GLN A 428 -8.07 26.60 -20.32
C GLN A 428 -7.33 27.27 -21.49
N GLN A 429 -7.56 28.57 -21.73
CA GLN A 429 -6.95 29.27 -22.85
C GLN A 429 -5.41 29.29 -22.77
N ARG A 430 -4.86 29.39 -21.56
CA ARG A 430 -3.41 29.37 -21.35
C ARG A 430 -2.85 27.97 -21.59
N ILE A 431 -3.52 26.96 -21.05
CA ILE A 431 -3.18 25.55 -21.26
C ILE A 431 -3.15 25.24 -22.77
N GLN A 432 -4.23 25.56 -23.49
CA GLN A 432 -4.35 25.29 -24.92
C GLN A 432 -3.26 25.96 -25.77
N ARG A 433 -2.99 27.25 -25.52
CA ARG A 433 -1.93 27.98 -26.23
C ARG A 433 -0.55 27.39 -25.95
N THR A 434 -0.26 27.04 -24.71
CA THR A 434 1.05 26.48 -24.36
C THR A 434 1.24 25.06 -24.88
N LEU A 435 0.20 24.22 -24.83
CA LEU A 435 0.24 22.88 -25.43
C LEU A 435 0.38 22.95 -26.95
N ALA A 436 -0.27 23.90 -27.63
CA ALA A 436 -0.09 24.10 -29.07
C ALA A 436 1.37 24.39 -29.45
N VAL A 437 2.06 25.22 -28.64
CA VAL A 437 3.49 25.46 -28.82
C VAL A 437 4.30 24.19 -28.54
N LEU A 438 3.98 23.43 -27.49
CA LEU A 438 4.68 22.19 -27.16
C LEU A 438 4.57 21.13 -28.27
N ILE A 439 3.40 20.99 -28.89
CA ILE A 439 3.17 20.07 -30.02
C ILE A 439 3.96 20.51 -31.26
N GLY A 440 4.15 21.82 -31.46
CA GLY A 440 4.85 22.39 -32.61
C GLY A 440 6.39 22.38 -32.52
N TYR A 441 6.98 22.00 -31.38
CA TYR A 441 8.42 21.76 -31.27
C TYR A 441 8.72 20.31 -31.64
N ASP A 442 9.72 20.08 -32.49
CA ASP A 442 10.15 18.75 -33.00
C ASP A 442 10.74 17.85 -31.91
N MET A 443 9.92 17.40 -30.96
CA MET A 443 10.18 16.28 -30.05
C MET A 443 11.30 16.49 -29.02
N TYR A 444 12.11 17.54 -29.12
CA TYR A 444 13.30 17.73 -28.29
C TYR A 444 13.06 18.32 -26.90
N GLY A 445 11.79 18.48 -26.51
CA GLY A 445 11.39 19.05 -25.23
C GLY A 445 11.72 20.54 -25.13
N TRP A 446 10.97 21.27 -24.29
CA TRP A 446 11.28 22.67 -24.01
C TRP A 446 12.54 22.85 -23.16
N ASP A 447 12.95 21.80 -22.45
CA ASP A 447 13.87 21.85 -21.32
C ASP A 447 15.22 21.17 -21.64
N ARG A 448 15.57 21.01 -22.91
CA ARG A 448 16.93 20.58 -23.29
C ARG A 448 17.94 21.60 -22.76
N SER A 449 18.74 21.21 -21.77
CA SER A 449 20.05 21.84 -21.64
C SER A 449 20.88 21.32 -22.82
N TYR A 450 21.24 22.19 -23.75
CA TYR A 450 22.42 21.92 -24.55
C TYR A 450 23.56 21.74 -23.55
N GLY A 451 23.97 20.49 -23.35
CA GLY A 451 25.25 20.21 -22.73
C GLY A 451 26.30 20.95 -23.55
N ASP A 452 27.23 21.55 -22.84
CA ASP A 452 28.36 22.39 -23.24
C ASP A 452 29.27 21.78 -24.34
N GLU A 453 28.72 21.48 -25.52
CA GLU A 453 29.45 21.16 -26.73
C GLU A 453 29.09 22.20 -27.78
N GLY A 454 30.07 23.05 -28.08
CA GLY A 454 29.94 24.19 -28.97
C GLY A 454 29.38 23.79 -30.32
N HIS A 455 28.14 24.17 -30.56
CA HIS A 455 27.66 24.49 -31.89
C HIS A 455 26.96 25.86 -31.83
N ASP A 456 27.77 26.83 -32.22
CA ASP A 456 27.46 28.10 -32.86
C ASP A 456 26.01 28.16 -33.35
N GLY A 457 25.27 29.15 -32.84
CA GLY A 457 23.87 29.32 -33.15
C GLY A 457 23.65 29.58 -34.64
N GLU A 458 22.90 28.69 -35.26
CA GLU A 458 22.08 29.05 -36.40
C GLU A 458 20.65 29.23 -35.91
N VAL A 459 20.30 30.50 -35.72
CA VAL A 459 18.90 30.95 -35.75
C VAL A 459 18.37 30.58 -37.12
N TRP A 460 17.55 29.53 -37.21
CA TRP A 460 16.82 29.22 -38.43
C TRP A 460 15.83 30.36 -38.68
N ASN A 461 16.26 31.29 -39.54
CA ASN A 461 15.39 32.27 -40.15
C ASN A 461 14.34 31.51 -40.98
N TRP A 462 13.08 31.76 -40.68
CA TRP A 462 11.95 31.34 -41.48
C TRP A 462 12.07 31.98 -42.86
N SER A 463 12.36 31.17 -43.88
CA SER A 463 12.00 31.51 -45.26
C SER A 463 10.70 30.79 -45.56
N ASP A 464 9.67 31.58 -45.83
CA ASP A 464 8.36 31.16 -46.31
C ASP A 464 8.53 30.32 -47.59
N GLU A 465 8.46 29.00 -47.47
CA GLU A 465 8.10 28.14 -48.59
C GLU A 465 6.98 27.20 -48.12
N ASP A 466 5.81 27.45 -48.71
CA ASP A 466 4.56 26.76 -48.51
C ASP A 466 4.70 25.25 -48.70
N GLY A 467 4.50 24.51 -47.62
CA GLY A 467 4.27 23.06 -47.63
C GLY A 467 2.91 22.76 -47.00
N ASP A 468 1.84 22.97 -47.77
CA ASP A 468 0.47 22.57 -47.42
C ASP A 468 0.40 21.05 -47.20
N TYR A 469 0.48 20.63 -45.94
CA TYR A 469 0.10 19.28 -45.49
C TYR A 469 -1.20 19.35 -44.69
N SER A 470 -2.20 20.05 -45.23
CA SER A 470 -3.61 19.77 -44.94
C SER A 470 -4.13 18.78 -45.99
N LYS A 471 -4.00 17.47 -45.70
CA LYS A 471 -4.79 16.36 -46.29
C LYS A 471 -4.19 15.02 -45.88
N ASP A 472 -4.71 14.48 -44.79
CA ASP A 472 -5.10 13.07 -44.74
C ASP A 472 -6.36 13.02 -43.88
N GLU A 473 -7.47 13.40 -44.52
CA GLU A 473 -8.82 13.23 -43.99
C GLU A 473 -9.24 11.75 -44.13
N ASN A 474 -9.98 11.27 -43.13
CA ASN A 474 -10.89 10.13 -43.16
C ASN A 474 -10.29 8.73 -43.30
N VAL A 475 -9.94 8.14 -42.15
CA VAL A 475 -10.09 6.69 -41.97
C VAL A 475 -11.46 6.46 -41.29
N PRO A 476 -12.41 5.75 -41.93
CA PRO A 476 -13.72 5.45 -41.34
C PRO A 476 -13.59 4.59 -40.07
N TRP A 477 -14.33 4.97 -39.03
CA TRP A 477 -14.24 4.42 -37.68
C TRP A 477 -15.08 3.13 -37.43
N ASP A 478 -15.64 2.51 -38.46
CA ASP A 478 -16.58 1.37 -38.30
C ASP A 478 -15.95 -0.03 -38.49
N GLU A 479 -14.66 -0.14 -38.85
CA GLU A 479 -14.00 -1.45 -39.10
C GLU A 479 -13.06 -1.93 -37.97
N ILE A 480 -12.95 -1.21 -36.85
CA ILE A 480 -12.17 -1.66 -35.67
C ILE A 480 -13.08 -2.03 -34.49
N GLU A 481 -14.40 -1.85 -34.61
CA GLU A 481 -15.37 -2.16 -33.54
C GLU A 481 -16.02 -3.56 -33.64
N ASN A 482 -15.76 -4.36 -34.68
CA ASN A 482 -16.39 -5.68 -34.87
C ASN A 482 -15.43 -6.79 -35.34
N GLY A 483 -14.27 -6.92 -34.69
CA GLY A 483 -13.44 -8.12 -34.79
C GLY A 483 -13.92 -9.17 -33.80
N ASP A 484 -14.61 -10.19 -34.31
CA ASP A 484 -15.17 -11.34 -33.60
C ASP A 484 -14.18 -11.97 -32.60
N TRP A 485 -14.54 -12.00 -31.31
CA TRP A 485 -13.69 -12.47 -30.21
C TRP A 485 -13.72 -14.00 -29.98
N ASP A 486 -14.26 -14.80 -30.91
CA ASP A 486 -14.45 -16.25 -30.71
C ASP A 486 -13.84 -17.19 -31.77
N GLU A 487 -13.14 -16.69 -32.81
CA GLU A 487 -12.57 -17.55 -33.85
C GLU A 487 -11.02 -17.57 -33.88
N VAL A 488 -10.39 -17.76 -32.70
CA VAL A 488 -9.04 -18.35 -32.57
C VAL A 488 -9.01 -19.34 -31.40
N ARG A 489 -9.99 -20.23 -31.35
CA ARG A 489 -9.83 -21.56 -30.73
C ARG A 489 -9.88 -22.61 -31.84
N GLY A 490 -8.74 -22.79 -32.49
CA GLY A 490 -8.57 -23.79 -33.54
C GLY A 490 -7.11 -23.85 -33.96
N GLU A 491 -6.38 -24.73 -33.30
CA GLU A 491 -5.11 -25.30 -33.79
C GLU A 491 -3.97 -24.31 -34.04
N ASN A 492 -3.41 -23.79 -32.94
CA ASN A 492 -1.96 -23.82 -32.68
C ASN A 492 -1.74 -23.38 -31.22
N GLU A 493 -1.41 -24.35 -30.37
CA GLU A 493 -0.70 -24.09 -29.11
C GLU A 493 0.59 -23.32 -29.44
N PHE A 494 0.58 -22.00 -29.27
CA PHE A 494 1.82 -21.26 -29.04
C PHE A 494 1.88 -20.98 -27.55
N GLU A 495 2.75 -21.74 -26.87
CA GLU A 495 3.25 -21.46 -25.53
C GLU A 495 3.74 -20.00 -25.48
N ILE A 496 2.89 -19.09 -25.00
CA ILE A 496 3.31 -17.79 -24.48
C ILE A 496 3.61 -18.00 -23.01
N ASP A 497 4.67 -18.77 -22.70
CA ASP A 497 5.23 -18.83 -21.36
C ASP A 497 6.63 -19.46 -21.43
N GLY A 498 7.67 -18.66 -21.16
CA GLY A 498 9.05 -19.13 -20.99
C GLY A 498 10.08 -18.43 -21.88
N TRP A 499 9.84 -18.27 -23.18
CA TRP A 499 10.89 -17.81 -24.11
C TRP A 499 11.31 -16.35 -23.90
N TYR A 500 10.36 -15.45 -23.57
CA TYR A 500 10.65 -14.03 -23.36
C TYR A 500 11.42 -13.77 -22.04
N ASN A 501 11.04 -14.47 -20.97
CA ASN A 501 11.70 -14.36 -19.67
C ASN A 501 13.09 -15.01 -19.67
N GLN A 502 13.29 -16.10 -20.41
CA GLN A 502 14.58 -16.78 -20.52
C GLN A 502 15.59 -15.95 -21.33
N ARG A 503 15.14 -15.27 -22.40
CA ARG A 503 15.99 -14.41 -23.22
C ARG A 503 16.39 -13.12 -22.50
N LEU A 504 15.49 -12.52 -21.72
CA LEU A 504 15.82 -11.40 -20.84
C LEU A 504 16.82 -11.82 -19.75
N ALA A 505 16.65 -13.00 -19.15
CA ALA A 505 17.57 -13.52 -18.14
C ALA A 505 18.97 -13.83 -18.72
N GLU A 506 19.04 -14.38 -19.94
CA GLU A 506 20.30 -14.62 -20.65
C GLU A 506 21.00 -13.31 -21.05
N GLU A 507 20.27 -12.29 -21.49
CA GLU A 507 20.84 -10.97 -21.80
C GLU A 507 21.36 -10.25 -20.54
N VAL A 508 20.66 -10.38 -19.42
CA VAL A 508 21.11 -9.82 -18.13
C VAL A 508 22.34 -10.55 -17.60
N MET A 509 22.41 -11.89 -17.74
CA MET A 509 23.61 -12.65 -17.37
C MET A 509 24.80 -12.32 -18.28
N ASN A 510 24.58 -12.19 -19.60
CA ASN A 510 25.62 -11.77 -20.54
C ASN A 510 26.11 -10.34 -20.28
N ARG A 511 25.22 -9.43 -19.82
CA ARG A 511 25.61 -8.07 -19.42
C ARG A 511 26.43 -8.06 -18.13
N ARG A 512 26.08 -8.90 -17.15
CA ARG A 512 26.88 -9.08 -15.91
C ARG A 512 28.26 -9.68 -16.20
N ALA A 513 28.35 -10.65 -17.12
CA ALA A 513 29.62 -11.25 -17.53
C ALA A 513 30.55 -10.21 -18.22
N ARG A 514 30.00 -9.36 -19.09
CA ARG A 514 30.78 -8.29 -19.76
C ARG A 514 31.28 -7.22 -18.78
N ILE A 515 30.47 -6.85 -17.78
CA ILE A 515 30.87 -5.90 -16.72
C ILE A 515 31.92 -6.50 -15.79
N ALA A 516 31.84 -7.81 -15.50
CA ALA A 516 32.83 -8.50 -14.68
C ALA A 516 34.19 -8.63 -15.41
N ILE A 517 34.18 -8.89 -16.72
CA ILE A 517 35.39 -8.92 -17.56
C ILE A 517 36.02 -7.52 -17.65
N ALA A 518 35.23 -6.47 -17.88
CA ALA A 518 35.71 -5.09 -17.92
C ALA A 518 36.29 -4.60 -16.58
N ARG A 519 35.89 -5.18 -15.45
CA ARG A 519 36.46 -4.90 -14.12
C ARG A 519 37.69 -5.75 -13.78
N ALA A 520 37.94 -6.83 -14.50
CA ALA A 520 39.13 -7.65 -14.35
C ALA A 520 40.28 -7.18 -15.26
N GLU A 521 39.97 -6.39 -16.29
CA GLU A 521 40.92 -5.78 -17.23
C GLU A 521 41.35 -4.35 -16.84
N ALA A 522 40.80 -3.80 -15.75
CA ALA A 522 41.21 -2.54 -15.11
C ALA A 522 41.87 -2.85 -13.75
#